data_AF-A0A345YEG2-F1
#
_entry.id   AF-A0A345YEG2-F1
#
_cell.length_a   1.000
_cell.length_b   1.000
_cell.length_c   1.000
_cell.angle_alpha   90.00
_cell.angle_beta   90.00
_cell.angle_gamma   90.00
#
_symmetry.space_group_name_H-M   'P 1'
#
loop_
_entity.id
_entity.type
_entity.pdbx_description
1 polymer ?
#
loop_
_entity_poly.entity_id
_entity_poly.type
_entity_poly.pdbx_seq_one_letter_code
_entity_poly.pdbx_strand_id
1 'polypeptide(L)'
;MVKPGIVIACGGLGKRMGGSKPLRMLGGATLLRHACDWATAWSDQVALAVRHDSQLLDQEFPLLIDRHTGIGPISALASAFDFALATKRAYVLVIGCDQPFLPNDLVARLSAAIGDRGAAMPTSLGREQPLATLWRADRGALTEYLGKGGQSLRGFAHRVNVVTVEWETEPSCDPFFNVNDPVALEEAERRFRRTRR
;
A
#
# COMPACT_ATOMS: atom_id res chain seq x y z
N MET A 1 18.40 -8.40 0.40
CA MET A 1 17.01 -7.87 0.46
C MET A 1 17.06 -6.48 1.06
N VAL A 2 16.37 -5.50 0.48
CA VAL A 2 16.32 -4.16 1.11
C VAL A 2 15.42 -4.23 2.34
N LYS A 3 15.65 -3.39 3.34
CA LYS A 3 14.76 -3.25 4.51
C LYS A 3 13.96 -1.96 4.33
N PRO A 4 12.71 -2.03 3.82
CA PRO A 4 11.91 -0.84 3.57
C PRO A 4 11.19 -0.37 4.84
N GLY A 5 10.86 0.92 4.92
CA GLY A 5 9.70 1.32 5.73
C GLY A 5 8.42 0.81 5.05
N ILE A 6 7.35 0.59 5.80
CA ILE A 6 6.04 0.22 5.22
C ILE A 6 5.01 1.27 5.63
N VAL A 7 4.33 1.83 4.64
CA VAL A 7 3.26 2.79 4.86
C VAL A 7 1.96 2.21 4.34
N ILE A 8 0.97 2.13 5.24
CA ILE A 8 -0.35 1.59 4.94
C ILE A 8 -1.28 2.76 4.60
N ALA A 9 -1.76 2.81 3.36
CA ALA A 9 -2.71 3.80 2.89
C ALA A 9 -4.13 3.48 3.42
N CYS A 10 -4.58 4.28 4.38
CA CYS A 10 -5.90 4.17 5.00
C CYS A 10 -6.93 5.16 4.43
N GLY A 11 -6.55 6.00 3.46
CA GLY A 11 -7.33 7.14 2.96
C GLY A 11 -8.54 6.83 2.06
N GLY A 12 -9.07 5.59 2.05
CA GLY A 12 -10.29 5.26 1.31
C GLY A 12 -11.53 5.55 2.14
N LEU A 13 -12.33 6.56 1.77
CA LEU A 13 -13.60 6.88 2.47
C LEU A 13 -14.59 5.70 2.49
N GLY A 14 -14.40 4.68 1.63
CA GLY A 14 -15.30 3.53 1.59
C GLY A 14 -16.75 3.97 1.40
N LYS A 15 -17.01 5.01 0.58
CA LYS A 15 -18.37 5.56 0.38
C LYS A 15 -19.35 4.46 -0.04
N ARG A 16 -18.88 3.53 -0.88
CA ARG A 16 -19.64 2.33 -1.32
C ARG A 16 -19.79 1.25 -0.24
N MET A 17 -19.03 1.35 0.84
CA MET A 17 -19.11 0.51 2.04
C MET A 17 -19.67 1.28 3.24
N GLY A 18 -20.40 2.38 3.06
CA GLY A 18 -21.01 3.12 4.17
C GLY A 18 -20.03 3.77 5.15
N GLY A 19 -18.77 4.02 4.74
CA GLY A 19 -17.75 4.64 5.60
C GLY A 19 -16.79 3.64 6.27
N SER A 20 -15.70 4.18 6.82
CA SER A 20 -14.72 3.49 7.69
C SER A 20 -14.23 2.12 7.19
N LYS A 21 -13.92 2.04 5.89
CA LYS A 21 -13.38 0.84 5.23
C LYS A 21 -12.25 0.12 6.00
N PRO A 22 -11.24 0.80 6.56
CA PRO A 22 -10.18 0.13 7.34
C PRO A 22 -10.71 -0.70 8.53
N LEU A 23 -11.87 -0.33 9.09
CA LEU A 23 -12.49 -0.97 10.26
C LEU A 23 -13.46 -2.11 9.89
N ARG A 24 -13.61 -2.44 8.60
CA ARG A 24 -14.45 -3.57 8.18
C ARG A 24 -13.82 -4.88 8.63
N MET A 25 -14.66 -5.79 9.12
CA MET A 25 -14.23 -7.09 9.65
C MET A 25 -14.05 -8.10 8.52
N LEU A 26 -12.94 -8.83 8.58
CA LEU A 26 -12.63 -9.98 7.76
C LEU A 26 -12.08 -11.08 8.67
N GLY A 27 -12.75 -12.23 8.75
CA GLY A 27 -12.20 -13.38 9.48
C GLY A 27 -11.95 -13.16 10.97
N GLY A 28 -12.70 -12.25 11.60
CA GLY A 28 -12.60 -11.91 13.02
C GLY A 28 -11.63 -10.77 13.36
N ALA A 29 -10.96 -10.16 12.38
CA ALA A 29 -10.11 -8.97 12.57
C ALA A 29 -10.46 -7.88 11.55
N THR A 30 -10.08 -6.62 11.81
CA THR A 30 -10.31 -5.54 10.84
C THR A 30 -9.37 -5.65 9.63
N LEU A 31 -9.77 -5.12 8.48
CA LEU A 31 -8.88 -5.01 7.31
C LEU A 31 -7.57 -4.29 7.66
N LEU A 32 -7.66 -3.23 8.45
CA LEU A 32 -6.48 -2.54 8.99
C LEU A 32 -5.59 -3.48 9.79
N ARG A 33 -6.18 -4.31 10.67
CA ARG A 33 -5.42 -5.25 11.49
C ARG A 33 -4.66 -6.25 10.62
N HIS A 34 -5.30 -6.80 9.58
CA HIS A 34 -4.62 -7.68 8.60
C HIS A 34 -3.44 -6.99 7.92
N ALA A 35 -3.62 -5.73 7.48
CA ALA A 35 -2.54 -4.97 6.85
C ALA A 35 -1.39 -4.67 7.83
N CYS A 36 -1.69 -4.36 9.09
CA CYS A 36 -0.69 -4.13 10.14
C CYS A 36 0.07 -5.43 10.50
N ASP A 37 -0.63 -6.54 10.69
CA ASP A 37 -0.02 -7.84 10.97
C ASP A 37 0.89 -8.28 9.81
N TRP A 38 0.48 -8.06 8.56
CA TRP A 38 1.32 -8.29 7.39
C TRP A 38 2.55 -7.37 7.38
N ALA A 39 2.36 -6.05 7.55
CA ALA A 39 3.45 -5.08 7.50
C ALA A 39 4.51 -5.31 8.58
N THR A 40 4.10 -5.64 9.80
CA THR A 40 5.02 -5.87 10.93
C THR A 40 5.87 -7.14 10.76
N ALA A 41 5.43 -8.11 9.96
CA ALA A 41 6.26 -9.26 9.60
C ALA A 41 7.45 -8.89 8.70
N TRP A 42 7.38 -7.75 7.99
CA TRP A 42 8.35 -7.34 6.98
C TRP A 42 9.17 -6.10 7.35
N SER A 43 8.70 -5.30 8.30
CA SER A 43 9.41 -4.10 8.75
C SER A 43 9.14 -3.76 10.21
N ASP A 44 10.18 -3.26 10.87
CA ASP A 44 10.12 -2.61 12.19
C ASP A 44 9.78 -1.11 12.08
N GLN A 45 9.63 -0.57 10.87
CA GLN A 45 9.24 0.80 10.59
C GLN A 45 7.94 0.79 9.80
N VAL A 46 6.82 0.83 10.52
CA VAL A 46 5.46 0.80 9.96
C VAL A 46 4.74 2.09 10.36
N ALA A 47 3.99 2.68 9.43
CA ALA A 47 3.15 3.85 9.69
C ALA A 47 1.84 3.80 8.88
N LEU A 48 0.83 4.56 9.35
CA LEU A 48 -0.50 4.61 8.74
C LEU A 48 -0.72 5.96 8.08
N ALA A 49 -0.91 5.98 6.77
CA ALA A 49 -1.28 7.20 6.06
C ALA A 49 -2.80 7.44 6.14
N VAL A 50 -3.19 8.50 6.84
CA VAL A 50 -4.59 8.88 7.13
C VAL A 50 -4.91 10.26 6.59
N ARG A 51 -6.20 10.55 6.38
CA ARG A 51 -6.63 11.90 5.97
C ARG A 51 -6.78 12.85 7.16
N HIS A 52 -7.21 12.31 8.29
CA HIS A 52 -7.47 13.04 9.52
C HIS A 52 -6.94 12.21 10.70
N ASP A 53 -6.44 12.88 11.73
CA ASP A 53 -5.99 12.27 12.99
C ASP A 53 -7.08 11.47 13.70
N SER A 54 -8.34 11.93 13.63
CA SER A 54 -9.50 11.27 14.21
C SER A 54 -9.97 10.03 13.45
N GLN A 55 -9.40 9.73 12.28
CA GLN A 55 -9.86 8.62 11.42
C GLN A 55 -9.57 7.25 12.05
N LEU A 56 -8.44 7.13 12.75
CA LEU A 56 -7.97 5.89 13.36
C LEU A 56 -7.42 6.22 14.75
N LEU A 57 -8.34 6.34 15.70
CA LEU A 57 -7.98 6.52 17.11
C LEU A 57 -7.31 5.25 17.66
N ASP A 58 -6.49 5.43 18.69
CA ASP A 58 -5.89 4.35 19.49
C ASP A 58 -5.06 3.34 18.70
N GLN A 59 -4.41 3.77 17.60
CA GLN A 59 -3.49 2.91 16.86
C GLN A 59 -2.09 2.93 17.48
N GLU A 60 -1.46 1.76 17.51
CA GLU A 60 -0.09 1.56 18.00
C GLU A 60 0.99 2.10 17.03
N PHE A 61 0.57 2.53 15.83
CA PHE A 61 1.46 2.96 14.75
C PHE A 61 1.41 4.47 14.54
N PRO A 62 2.54 5.11 14.14
CA PRO A 62 2.57 6.51 13.77
C PRO A 62 1.54 6.84 12.67
N LEU A 63 0.77 7.92 12.87
CA LEU A 63 -0.16 8.44 11.89
C LEU A 63 0.54 9.48 11.01
N LEU A 64 0.61 9.21 9.71
CA LEU A 64 1.06 10.16 8.70
C LEU A 64 -0.17 10.87 8.15
N ILE A 65 -0.40 12.09 8.63
CA ILE A 65 -1.52 12.91 8.18
C ILE A 65 -1.16 13.52 6.83
N ASP A 66 -1.96 13.18 5.82
CA ASP A 66 -1.81 13.75 4.50
C ASP A 66 -2.04 15.27 4.51
N ARG A 67 -0.98 16.04 4.23
CA ARG A 67 -1.02 17.50 4.17
C ARG A 67 -1.53 18.04 2.83
N HIS A 68 -1.59 17.18 1.80
CA HIS A 68 -2.00 17.56 0.45
C HIS A 68 -3.36 16.94 0.12
N THR A 69 -4.41 17.60 0.60
CA THR A 69 -5.78 17.15 0.34
C THR A 69 -6.12 17.24 -1.15
N GLY A 70 -6.81 16.22 -1.67
CA GLY A 70 -7.44 16.28 -2.99
C GLY A 70 -6.62 15.80 -4.20
N ILE A 71 -5.35 15.41 -4.04
CA ILE A 71 -4.51 14.94 -5.16
C ILE A 71 -4.44 13.42 -5.32
N GLY A 72 -5.25 12.67 -4.57
CA GLY A 72 -5.31 11.22 -4.65
C GLY A 72 -4.13 10.50 -3.97
N PRO A 73 -3.93 9.20 -4.20
CA PRO A 73 -2.95 8.37 -3.46
C PRO A 73 -1.49 8.83 -3.53
N ILE A 74 -1.13 9.71 -4.46
CA ILE A 74 0.23 10.27 -4.58
C ILE A 74 0.64 11.08 -3.33
N SER A 75 -0.33 11.66 -2.62
CA SER A 75 -0.07 12.43 -1.41
C SER A 75 0.41 11.54 -0.25
N ALA A 76 -0.08 10.30 -0.19
CA ALA A 76 0.41 9.29 0.73
C ALA A 76 1.88 8.94 0.44
N LEU A 77 2.32 8.99 -0.83
CA LEU A 77 3.71 8.74 -1.20
C LEU A 77 4.66 9.82 -0.68
N ALA A 78 4.25 11.09 -0.71
CA ALA A 78 5.06 12.18 -0.14
C ALA A 78 5.31 11.97 1.36
N SER A 79 4.24 11.68 2.10
CA SER A 79 4.35 11.35 3.52
C SER A 79 5.16 10.08 3.76
N ALA A 80 5.06 9.09 2.86
CA ALA A 80 5.83 7.86 2.94
C ALA A 80 7.34 8.06 2.69
N PHE A 81 7.73 8.96 1.79
CA PHE A 81 9.13 9.33 1.58
C PHE A 81 9.70 10.04 2.81
N ASP A 82 8.94 10.97 3.38
CA ASP A 82 9.32 11.67 4.60
C ASP A 82 9.52 10.69 5.77
N PHE A 83 8.59 9.76 5.94
CA PHE A 83 8.68 8.70 6.94
C PHE A 83 9.91 7.79 6.72
N ALA A 84 10.15 7.34 5.49
CA ALA A 84 11.28 6.49 5.16
C ALA A 84 12.60 7.18 5.51
N LEU A 85 12.77 8.43 5.10
CA LEU A 85 13.99 9.19 5.34
C LEU A 85 14.18 9.49 6.84
N ALA A 86 13.12 9.87 7.55
CA ALA A 86 13.17 10.08 9.01
C ALA A 86 13.56 8.81 9.78
N THR A 87 13.18 7.64 9.27
CA THR A 87 13.49 6.32 9.87
C THR A 87 14.74 5.68 9.29
N LYS A 88 15.56 6.43 8.53
CA LYS A 88 16.81 5.99 7.90
C LYS A 88 16.62 4.79 6.95
N ARG A 89 15.48 4.73 6.27
CA ARG A 89 15.13 3.75 5.23
C ARG A 89 15.29 4.41 3.85
N ALA A 90 16.12 3.83 2.99
CA ALA A 90 16.27 4.28 1.61
C ALA A 90 15.07 3.90 0.72
N TYR A 91 14.26 2.94 1.17
CA TYR A 91 13.12 2.40 0.44
C TYR A 91 11.87 2.43 1.31
N VAL A 92 10.72 2.57 0.67
CA VAL A 92 9.41 2.44 1.31
C VAL A 92 8.47 1.63 0.44
N LEU A 93 7.78 0.67 1.06
CA LEU A 93 6.67 -0.04 0.43
C LEU A 93 5.38 0.68 0.83
N VAL A 94 4.58 1.07 -0.17
CA VAL A 94 3.25 1.63 0.07
C VAL A 94 2.22 0.55 -0.23
N ILE A 95 1.43 0.18 0.78
CA ILE A 95 0.37 -0.83 0.67
C ILE A 95 -1.02 -0.25 0.93
N GLY A 96 -2.07 -0.82 0.33
CA GLY A 96 -3.44 -0.54 0.70
C GLY A 96 -3.85 -1.27 1.98
N CYS A 97 -4.64 -0.64 2.86
CA CYS A 97 -5.28 -1.36 3.98
C CYS A 97 -6.34 -2.39 3.52
N ASP A 98 -6.60 -2.47 2.22
CA ASP A 98 -7.69 -3.22 1.60
C ASP A 98 -7.25 -4.42 0.77
N GLN A 99 -5.97 -4.76 0.88
CA GLN A 99 -5.35 -5.91 0.23
C GLN A 99 -5.00 -6.95 1.32
N PRO A 100 -5.98 -7.68 1.87
CA PRO A 100 -5.76 -8.59 3.00
C PRO A 100 -4.96 -9.85 2.63
N PHE A 101 -4.67 -10.07 1.34
CA PHE A 101 -4.05 -11.28 0.81
C PHE A 101 -2.67 -11.03 0.18
N LEU A 102 -2.02 -9.90 0.52
CA LEU A 102 -0.70 -9.58 -0.03
C LEU A 102 0.28 -10.74 0.15
N PRO A 103 1.07 -11.08 -0.89
CA PRO A 103 1.86 -12.29 -0.85
C PRO A 103 3.09 -12.10 0.05
N ASN A 104 3.48 -13.16 0.75
CA ASN A 104 4.64 -13.13 1.65
C ASN A 104 5.98 -13.03 0.91
N ASP A 105 6.02 -13.22 -0.41
CA ASP A 105 7.24 -13.01 -1.19
C ASP A 105 7.33 -11.59 -1.79
N LEU A 106 6.35 -10.71 -1.52
CA LEU A 106 6.26 -9.36 -2.10
C LEU A 106 7.53 -8.55 -1.91
N VAL A 107 7.96 -8.37 -0.66
CA VAL A 107 9.13 -7.55 -0.33
C VAL A 107 10.38 -8.15 -0.94
N ALA A 108 10.54 -9.47 -0.87
CA ALA A 108 11.70 -10.17 -1.39
C ALA A 108 11.84 -10.00 -2.92
N ARG A 109 10.75 -10.24 -3.66
CA ARG A 109 10.73 -10.17 -5.12
C ARG A 109 10.91 -8.74 -5.63
N LEU A 110 10.22 -7.76 -5.03
CA LEU A 110 10.40 -6.36 -5.41
C LEU A 110 11.81 -5.85 -5.06
N SER A 111 12.37 -6.27 -3.92
CA SER A 111 13.75 -5.95 -3.54
C SER A 111 14.78 -6.48 -4.53
N ALA A 112 14.55 -7.69 -5.05
CA ALA A 112 15.44 -8.31 -6.02
C ALA A 112 15.36 -7.62 -7.40
N ALA A 113 14.17 -7.15 -7.78
CA ALA A 113 13.94 -6.53 -9.08
C ALA A 113 14.38 -5.06 -9.16
N ILE A 114 14.27 -4.28 -8.06
CA ILE A 114 14.35 -2.81 -8.12
C ILE A 114 15.67 -2.27 -8.69
N GLY A 115 16.80 -2.94 -8.48
CA GLY A 115 18.10 -2.51 -9.03
C GLY A 115 18.42 -1.04 -8.74
N ASP A 116 18.75 -0.27 -9.78
CA ASP A 116 19.01 1.18 -9.77
C ASP A 116 17.76 2.04 -9.99
N ARG A 117 16.60 1.42 -10.18
CA ARG A 117 15.34 2.10 -10.52
C ARG A 117 14.73 2.80 -9.31
N GLY A 118 13.80 3.72 -9.59
CA GLY A 118 13.06 4.45 -8.56
C GLY A 118 11.89 3.67 -7.96
N ALA A 119 11.40 2.63 -8.65
CA ALA A 119 10.31 1.80 -8.15
C ALA A 119 10.35 0.37 -8.69
N ALA A 120 9.82 -0.57 -7.92
CA ALA A 120 9.46 -1.92 -8.35
C ALA A 120 7.99 -2.17 -8.02
N MET A 121 7.17 -2.45 -9.04
CA MET A 121 5.72 -2.53 -8.95
C MET A 121 5.23 -3.93 -9.33
N PRO A 122 4.37 -4.57 -8.52
CA PRO A 122 3.75 -5.81 -8.93
C PRO A 122 2.76 -5.58 -10.07
N THR A 123 2.68 -6.56 -10.95
CA THR A 123 1.58 -6.74 -11.89
C THR A 123 0.89 -8.07 -11.59
N SER A 124 -0.42 -8.10 -11.75
CA SER A 124 -1.23 -9.31 -11.61
C SER A 124 -2.41 -9.22 -12.56
N LEU A 125 -2.69 -10.29 -13.30
CA LEU A 125 -3.77 -10.35 -14.29
C LEU A 125 -3.68 -9.20 -15.31
N GLY A 126 -2.46 -8.84 -15.71
CA GLY A 126 -2.17 -7.73 -16.63
C GLY A 126 -2.42 -6.32 -16.05
N ARG A 127 -2.61 -6.19 -14.73
CA ARG A 127 -2.86 -4.92 -14.05
C ARG A 127 -1.72 -4.55 -13.12
N GLU A 128 -1.27 -3.30 -13.21
CA GLU A 128 -0.32 -2.70 -12.27
C GLU A 128 -0.96 -2.43 -10.92
N GLN A 129 -0.18 -2.63 -9.86
CA GLN A 129 -0.61 -2.54 -8.47
C GLN A 129 0.13 -1.41 -7.74
N PRO A 130 -0.22 -0.13 -7.97
CA PRO A 130 0.51 1.02 -7.43
C PRO A 130 0.46 1.13 -5.89
N LEU A 131 -0.58 0.55 -5.27
CA LEU A 131 -0.72 0.40 -3.82
C LEU A 131 -0.12 -0.92 -3.31
N ALA A 132 0.88 -1.46 -4.00
CA ALA A 132 1.73 -2.54 -3.50
C ALA A 132 3.18 -2.36 -4.02
N THR A 133 3.57 -1.11 -4.33
CA THR A 133 4.83 -0.77 -4.99
C THR A 133 5.91 -0.43 -3.97
N LEU A 134 7.11 -0.98 -4.20
CA LEU A 134 8.33 -0.61 -3.49
C LEU A 134 8.96 0.59 -4.19
N TRP A 135 9.24 1.64 -3.43
CA TRP A 135 9.81 2.88 -3.92
C TRP A 135 11.18 3.14 -3.32
N ARG A 136 12.08 3.70 -4.11
CA ARG A 136 13.27 4.40 -3.61
C ARG A 136 12.83 5.80 -3.18
N ALA A 137 13.14 6.19 -1.95
CA ALA A 137 12.71 7.48 -1.43
C ALA A 137 13.47 8.62 -2.14
N ASP A 138 12.74 9.45 -2.89
CA ASP A 138 13.28 10.61 -3.60
C ASP A 138 12.28 11.77 -3.54
N ARG A 139 12.45 12.63 -2.53
CA ARG A 139 11.60 13.83 -2.35
C ARG A 139 11.73 14.78 -3.52
N GLY A 140 12.93 14.94 -4.08
CA GLY A 140 13.21 15.90 -5.15
C GLY A 140 12.43 15.54 -6.42
N ALA A 141 12.52 14.28 -6.85
CA ALA A 141 11.78 13.79 -8.00
C ALA A 141 10.26 13.90 -7.80
N LEU A 142 9.76 13.59 -6.60
CA LEU A 142 8.33 13.68 -6.30
C LEU A 142 7.85 15.14 -6.31
N THR A 143 8.59 16.07 -5.69
CA THR A 143 8.27 17.50 -5.71
C THR A 143 8.26 18.04 -7.14
N GLU A 144 9.22 17.65 -7.99
CA GLU A 144 9.23 18.04 -9.41
C GLU A 144 7.99 17.51 -10.15
N TYR A 145 7.62 16.24 -9.93
CA TYR A 145 6.45 15.63 -10.55
C TYR A 145 5.15 16.33 -10.15
N LEU A 146 4.97 16.60 -8.85
CA LEU A 146 3.81 17.33 -8.34
C LEU A 146 3.76 18.78 -8.86
N GLY A 147 4.91 19.46 -8.91
CA GLY A 147 5.02 20.83 -9.42
C GLY A 147 4.65 20.97 -10.91
N LYS A 148 4.78 19.89 -11.68
CA LYS A 148 4.32 19.79 -13.08
C LYS A 148 2.85 19.36 -13.22
N GLY A 149 2.11 19.28 -12.12
CA GLY A 149 0.69 18.88 -12.11
C GLY A 149 0.46 17.36 -12.09
N GLY A 150 1.49 16.56 -11.83
CA GLY A 150 1.37 15.12 -11.71
C GLY A 150 0.54 14.71 -10.47
N GLN A 151 -0.38 13.77 -10.62
CA GLN A 151 -1.26 13.30 -9.54
C GLN A 151 -1.37 11.77 -9.44
N SER A 152 -0.68 11.02 -10.30
CA SER A 152 -0.83 9.57 -10.41
C SER A 152 0.37 8.85 -9.82
N LEU A 153 0.13 7.89 -8.91
CA LEU A 153 1.19 6.96 -8.46
C LEU A 153 1.82 6.22 -9.64
N ARG A 154 1.00 5.67 -10.53
CA ARG A 154 1.48 5.01 -11.76
C ARG A 154 2.31 5.97 -12.62
N GLY A 155 1.79 7.18 -12.84
CA GLY A 155 2.51 8.21 -13.61
C GLY A 155 3.87 8.53 -13.01
N PHE A 156 3.95 8.65 -11.67
CA PHE A 156 5.21 8.86 -10.97
C PHE A 156 6.14 7.66 -11.07
N ALA A 157 5.65 6.43 -10.88
CA ALA A 157 6.41 5.20 -11.06
C ALA A 157 7.10 5.15 -12.45
N HIS A 158 6.38 5.42 -13.53
CA HIS A 158 6.98 5.49 -14.86
C HIS A 158 8.02 6.62 -14.98
N ARG A 159 7.77 7.79 -14.40
CA ARG A 159 8.71 8.93 -14.38
C ARG A 159 10.04 8.58 -13.71
N VAL A 160 10.02 7.68 -12.72
CA VAL A 160 11.22 7.20 -11.99
C VAL A 160 11.71 5.82 -12.47
N ASN A 161 11.39 5.44 -13.71
CA ASN A 161 11.87 4.23 -14.37
C ASN A 161 11.48 2.92 -13.67
N VAL A 162 10.20 2.76 -13.31
CA VAL A 162 9.68 1.55 -12.66
C VAL A 162 10.04 0.26 -13.40
N VAL A 163 10.36 -0.79 -12.64
CA VAL A 163 10.32 -2.19 -13.12
C VAL A 163 9.03 -2.83 -12.66
N THR A 164 8.38 -3.58 -13.55
CA THR A 164 7.23 -4.41 -13.19
C THR A 164 7.66 -5.84 -12.88
N VAL A 165 6.97 -6.48 -11.95
CA VAL A 165 7.19 -7.88 -11.55
C VAL A 165 5.86 -8.62 -11.60
N GLU A 166 5.73 -9.59 -12.50
CA GLU A 166 4.48 -10.33 -12.70
C GLU A 166 4.26 -11.36 -11.58
N TRP A 167 3.09 -11.33 -10.95
CA TRP A 167 2.57 -12.40 -10.10
C TRP A 167 1.59 -13.23 -10.90
N GLU A 168 2.05 -14.41 -11.30
CA GLU A 168 1.19 -15.42 -11.90
C GLU A 168 0.12 -15.86 -10.90
N THR A 169 -1.13 -15.67 -11.27
CA THR A 169 -2.28 -15.99 -10.43
C THR A 169 -3.53 -16.17 -11.28
N GLU A 170 -4.54 -16.83 -10.72
CA GLU A 170 -5.89 -16.84 -11.27
C GLU A 170 -6.76 -15.75 -10.61
N PRO A 171 -7.84 -15.29 -11.26
CA PRO A 171 -8.78 -14.32 -10.66
C PRO A 171 -9.34 -14.75 -9.29
N SER A 172 -9.52 -16.06 -9.09
CA SER A 172 -10.07 -16.65 -7.86
C SER A 172 -9.11 -16.58 -6.66
N CYS A 173 -7.81 -16.42 -6.91
CA CYS A 173 -6.75 -16.44 -5.89
C CYS A 173 -5.80 -15.24 -5.97
N ASP A 174 -6.12 -14.22 -6.77
CA ASP A 174 -5.29 -13.01 -6.91
C ASP A 174 -4.92 -12.40 -5.53
N PRO A 175 -3.63 -12.37 -5.16
CA PRO A 175 -3.19 -11.86 -3.87
C PRO A 175 -3.30 -10.33 -3.76
N PHE A 176 -3.49 -9.63 -4.89
CA PHE A 176 -3.72 -8.18 -4.93
C PHE A 176 -5.21 -7.80 -4.95
N PHE A 177 -6.09 -8.73 -4.61
CA PHE A 177 -7.53 -8.51 -4.51
C PHE A 177 -7.87 -7.39 -3.50
N ASN A 178 -8.60 -6.37 -3.98
CA ASN A 178 -8.97 -5.21 -3.17
C ASN A 178 -10.41 -5.32 -2.63
N VAL A 179 -10.58 -5.18 -1.31
CA VAL A 179 -11.90 -5.17 -0.65
C VAL A 179 -12.51 -3.76 -0.69
N ASN A 180 -13.17 -3.41 -1.79
CA ASN A 180 -13.70 -2.05 -2.05
C ASN A 180 -15.21 -1.87 -1.84
N ASP A 181 -15.96 -2.96 -1.78
CA ASP A 181 -17.42 -2.97 -1.66
C ASP A 181 -17.88 -4.22 -0.87
N PRO A 182 -19.17 -4.30 -0.48
CA PRO A 182 -19.68 -5.43 0.29
C PRO A 182 -19.55 -6.78 -0.43
N VAL A 183 -19.71 -6.81 -1.77
CA VAL A 183 -19.58 -8.04 -2.57
C VAL A 183 -18.14 -8.55 -2.51
N ALA A 184 -17.16 -7.65 -2.63
CA ALA A 184 -15.75 -7.96 -2.47
C ALA A 184 -15.42 -8.44 -1.05
N LEU A 185 -16.09 -7.90 -0.02
CA LEU A 185 -15.91 -8.34 1.36
C LEU A 185 -16.43 -9.76 1.58
N GLU A 186 -17.59 -10.11 1.01
CA GLU A 186 -18.13 -11.48 1.05
C GLU A 186 -17.23 -12.49 0.32
N GLU A 187 -16.66 -12.08 -0.82
CA GLU A 187 -15.64 -12.88 -1.52
C GLU A 187 -14.39 -13.07 -0.65
N ALA A 188 -13.88 -12.01 -0.02
CA ALA A 188 -12.75 -12.09 0.89
C ALA A 188 -13.04 -13.04 2.07
N GLU A 189 -14.23 -12.98 2.65
CA GLU A 189 -14.68 -13.91 3.70
C GLU A 189 -14.66 -15.37 3.23
N ARG A 190 -15.16 -15.63 2.00
CA ARG A 190 -15.10 -16.98 1.41
C ARG A 190 -13.66 -17.45 1.20
N ARG A 191 -12.76 -16.58 0.74
CA ARG A 191 -11.32 -16.88 0.60
C ARG A 191 -10.68 -17.19 1.95
N PHE A 192 -10.91 -16.35 2.95
CA PHE A 192 -10.32 -16.49 4.29
C PHE A 192 -10.70 -17.82 4.97
N ARG A 193 -11.93 -18.29 4.79
CA ARG A 193 -12.37 -19.60 5.31
C ARG A 193 -11.71 -20.79 4.62
N ARG A 194 -11.30 -20.64 3.36
CA ARG A 194 -10.64 -21.71 2.59
C ARG A 194 -9.17 -21.87 2.97
N THR A 195 -8.47 -20.77 3.24
CA THR A 195 -7.04 -20.77 3.64
C THR A 195 -6.81 -21.21 5.09
N ARG A 196 -7.85 -21.28 5.93
CA ARG A 196 -7.79 -21.77 7.32
C ARG A 196 -8.17 -23.26 7.49
N ARG A 197 -8.55 -23.94 6.42
CA ARG A 197 -8.77 -25.39 6.41
C ARG A 197 -7.51 -26.10 5.95
#